data_AF-A0A2Z6N9J4-F1
#
_entry.id   AF-A0A2Z6N9J4-F1
#
_cell.length_a   1.000
_cell.length_b   1.000
_cell.length_c   1.000
_cell.angle_alpha   90.00
_cell.angle_beta   90.00
_cell.angle_gamma   90.00
#
_symmetry.space_group_name_H-M   'P 1'
#
loop_
_entity.id
_entity.type
_entity.pdbx_description
1 polymer ?
#
loop_
_entity_poly.entity_id
_entity_poly.type
_entity_poly.pdbx_seq_one_letter_code
_entity_poly.pdbx_strand_id
1 'polypeptide(L)' 'MKSFMTEYSIKGETRPFKPYTSGYHVPYKASDSTFPLWYSIKRASAYIIVMSSHSAYDL' A
#
# COMPACT_ATOMS: atom_id res chain seq x y z
N MET A 1 25.24 13.36 4.70
CA MET A 1 23.89 13.16 5.28
C MET A 1 23.16 12.01 4.56
N LYS A 2 23.70 10.79 4.63
CA LYS A 2 23.07 9.55 4.15
C LYS A 2 23.18 8.53 5.28
N SER A 3 22.37 8.65 6.32
CA SER A 3 22.55 7.79 7.52
C SER A 3 21.28 7.47 8.31
N PHE A 4 20.07 7.75 7.81
CA PHE A 4 18.86 7.52 8.60
C PHE A 4 17.73 6.83 7.84
N MET A 5 18.06 5.86 6.97
CA MET A 5 17.03 5.04 6.32
C MET A 5 17.54 3.67 5.82
N THR A 6 18.57 3.10 6.43
CA THR A 6 19.15 1.79 6.03
C THR A 6 19.07 0.69 7.09
N GLU A 7 18.41 0.93 8.23
CA GLU A 7 18.39 -0.03 9.34
C GLU A 7 17.05 -0.74 9.60
N TYR A 8 16.08 -0.66 8.68
CA TYR A 8 14.88 -1.51 8.69
C TYR A 8 14.81 -2.46 7.47
N SER A 9 15.96 -2.85 6.93
CA SER A 9 16.03 -3.99 6.01
C SER A 9 16.03 -5.28 6.82
N ILE A 10 14.83 -5.81 7.04
CA ILE A 10 14.58 -7.21 7.43
C ILE A 10 15.29 -8.12 6.43
N LYS A 11 16.49 -8.58 6.81
CA LYS A 11 17.35 -9.49 6.07
C LYS A 11 16.57 -10.71 5.55
N GLY A 12 16.05 -10.66 4.32
CA GLY A 12 15.44 -11.81 3.64
C GLY A 12 13.99 -11.68 3.16
N GLU A 13 13.32 -10.52 3.29
CA GLU A 13 11.95 -10.39 2.79
C GLU A 13 11.92 -10.02 1.30
N THR A 14 11.66 -11.01 0.44
CA THR A 14 11.62 -10.85 -1.03
C THR A 14 10.40 -10.04 -1.52
N ARG A 15 9.40 -9.82 -0.65
CA ARG A 15 8.16 -9.13 -0.99
C ARG A 15 7.97 -7.88 -0.12
N PRO A 16 7.99 -6.68 -0.69
CA PRO A 16 7.76 -5.46 0.08
C PRO A 16 6.33 -5.45 0.66
N PHE A 17 6.15 -4.79 1.81
CA PHE A 17 4.85 -4.58 2.49
C PHE A 17 4.15 -5.84 3.02
N LYS A 18 4.83 -6.97 3.17
CA LYS A 18 4.26 -8.21 3.73
C LYS A 18 3.58 -8.02 5.11
N PRO A 19 4.20 -7.38 6.12
CA PRO A 19 3.55 -7.23 7.44
C PRO A 19 2.30 -6.34 7.40
N TYR A 20 2.28 -5.33 6.53
CA TYR A 20 1.11 -4.46 6.36
C TYR A 20 -0.04 -5.21 5.66
N THR A 21 0.27 -5.89 4.57
CA THR A 21 -0.73 -6.63 3.77
C THR A 21 -1.29 -7.86 4.49
N SER A 22 -0.53 -8.49 5.37
CA SER A 22 -1.02 -9.61 6.19
C SER A 22 -1.82 -9.16 7.41
N GLY A 23 -1.49 -8.01 8.00
CA GLY A 23 -2.12 -7.51 9.24
C GLY A 23 -3.37 -6.67 9.01
N TYR A 24 -3.48 -5.97 7.87
CA TYR A 24 -4.56 -5.02 7.61
C TYR A 24 -5.23 -5.31 6.27
N HIS A 25 -6.43 -5.89 6.33
CA HIS A 25 -7.25 -6.13 5.14
C HIS A 25 -8.01 -4.86 4.74
N VAL A 26 -7.89 -4.51 3.46
CA VAL A 26 -8.57 -3.35 2.87
C VAL A 26 -9.50 -3.79 1.74
N PRO A 27 -10.61 -3.07 1.49
CA PRO A 27 -11.60 -3.44 0.48
C PRO A 27 -11.18 -3.02 -0.94
N TYR A 28 -9.96 -3.35 -1.37
CA TYR A 28 -9.42 -2.94 -2.67
C TYR A 28 -10.14 -3.58 -3.87
N LYS A 29 -10.69 -4.79 -3.68
CA LYS A 29 -11.51 -5.48 -4.68
C LYS A 29 -12.86 -4.79 -4.95
N ALA A 30 -13.39 -4.06 -3.97
CA ALA A 30 -14.66 -3.35 -4.14
C ALA A 30 -14.53 -2.12 -5.06
N SER A 31 -13.29 -1.69 -5.33
CA SER A 31 -12.97 -0.59 -6.23
C SER A 31 -12.22 -1.04 -7.48
N ASP A 32 -12.37 -2.32 -7.88
CA ASP A 32 -11.69 -2.93 -9.03
C ASP A 32 -10.16 -2.74 -9.06
N SER A 33 -9.54 -2.56 -7.89
CA SER A 33 -8.09 -2.47 -7.77
C SER A 33 -7.46 -3.86 -7.73
N THR A 34 -6.27 -3.99 -8.33
CA THR A 34 -5.50 -5.23 -8.35
C THR A 34 -4.63 -5.41 -7.11
N PHE A 35 -4.35 -4.33 -6.35
CA PHE A 35 -3.50 -4.37 -5.16
C PHE A 35 -4.10 -3.64 -3.95
N PRO A 36 -3.83 -4.12 -2.73
CA PRO A 36 -4.29 -3.50 -1.49
C PRO A 36 -3.63 -2.14 -1.19
N LEU A 37 -2.65 -1.71 -1.97
CA LEU A 37 -1.92 -0.45 -1.72
C LEU A 37 -2.63 0.78 -2.32
N TRP A 38 -3.59 0.58 -3.22
CA TRP A 38 -4.40 1.65 -3.79
C TRP A 38 -5.84 1.19 -3.96
N TYR A 39 -6.79 2.00 -3.51
CA TYR A 39 -8.22 1.68 -3.60
C TYR A 39 -9.07 2.93 -3.35
N SER A 40 -10.37 2.82 -3.66
CA SER A 40 -11.34 3.85 -3.33
C SER A 40 -12.48 3.30 -2.50
N ILE A 41 -13.05 4.15 -1.63
CA ILE A 41 -14.23 3.81 -0.84
C ILE A 41 -15.25 4.95 -0.89
N LYS A 42 -16.52 4.58 -0.91
CA LYS A 42 -17.66 5.49 -0.71
C LYS A 42 -18.12 5.35 0.74
N ARG A 43 -18.10 6.43 1.51
CA ARG A 43 -18.64 6.45 2.87
C ARG A 43 -19.52 7.67 3.06
N ALA A 44 -20.82 7.43 3.29
CA ALA A 44 -21.84 8.47 3.32
C ALA A 44 -21.79 9.32 2.05
N SER A 45 -21.49 10.63 2.17
CA SER A 45 -21.38 11.57 1.05
C SER A 45 -19.95 11.74 0.51
N ALA A 46 -18.96 11.04 1.06
CA ALA A 46 -17.56 11.21 0.70
C ALA A 46 -17.03 10.07 -0.17
N TYR A 47 -16.24 10.44 -1.18
CA TYR A 47 -15.41 9.53 -1.96
C TYR A 47 -13.95 9.69 -1.55
N ILE A 48 -13.37 8.63 -1.00
CA ILE A 48 -12.01 8.63 -0.48
C ILE A 48 -11.15 7.80 -1.43
N ILE A 49 -10.08 8.40 -1.95
CA ILE A 49 -9.11 7.75 -2.83
C ILE A 49 -7.81 7.61 -2.06
N VAL A 50 -7.35 6.37 -1.89
CA VAL A 50 -6.08 6.05 -1.24
C VAL A 50 -5.07 5.68 -2.32
N MET A 51 -3.94 6.40 -2.35
CA MET A 51 -2.84 6.17 -3.31
C MET A 51 -1.55 5.82 -2.57
N SER A 52 -0.70 5.03 -3.22
CA SER A 52 0.64 4.69 -2.73
C SER A 52 1.70 5.46 -3.51
N SER A 53 2.51 6.26 -2.82
CA SER A 53 3.63 7.00 -3.43
C SER A 53 4.80 6.11 -3.82
N HIS A 54 4.86 4.87 -3.30
CA HIS A 54 5.97 3.93 -3.51
C HIS A 54 5.59 2.77 -4.42
N SER A 55 4.42 2.83 -5.06
CA SER A 55 4.05 1.91 -6.12
C SER A 55 4.41 2.51 -7.47
N ALA A 56 4.88 1.67 -8.39
CA ALA A 56 4.93 2.04 -9.78
C ALA A 56 3.50 2.34 -10.25
N TYR A 57 3.30 3.55 -10.77
CA TYR A 57 2.21 3.86 -11.67
C TYR A 57 2.73 3.46 -13.05
N ASP A 58 2.28 2.31 -13.57
CA ASP A 58 2.50 2.04 -14.99
C ASP A 58 1.65 3.04 -15.77
N LEU A 59 2.33 3.91 -16.52
CA LEU A 59 1.72 4.72 -17.59
C LEU A 59 1.65 3.89 -18.87
#